data_AF-A0A3A5JI73-F1
#
_entry.id   AF-A0A3A5JI73-F1
#
_cell.length_a   1.000
_cell.length_b   1.000
_cell.length_c   1.000
_cell.angle_alpha   90.00
_cell.angle_beta   90.00
_cell.angle_gamma   90.00
#
_symmetry.space_group_name_H-M   'P 1'
#
loop_
_entity.id
_entity.type
_entity.pdbx_description
1 polymer ?
#
loop_
_entity_poly.entity_id
_entity_poly.type
_entity_poly.pdbx_seq_one_letter_code
_entity_poly.pdbx_strand_id
1 'polypeptide(L)' 'MTKWEYRIVDLDEGGFLRKGEELSEDMLNEWGDEEWELVTELPGSKTGLSGRPVTVANALVFKRPKK' A
#
# COMPACT_ATOMS: atom_id res chain seq x y z
N MET A 1 -6.28 -7.64 -25.67
CA MET A 1 -5.95 -6.60 -24.66
C MET A 1 -5.68 -7.30 -23.35
N THR A 2 -4.50 -7.10 -22.77
CA THR A 2 -4.15 -7.63 -21.44
C THR A 2 -5.00 -6.91 -20.40
N LYS A 3 -5.73 -7.66 -19.57
CA LYS A 3 -6.45 -7.12 -18.41
C LYS A 3 -5.50 -7.13 -17.21
N TRP A 4 -5.65 -6.18 -16.32
CA TRP A 4 -4.81 -6.04 -15.13
C TRP A 4 -5.64 -6.21 -13.86
N GLU A 5 -5.06 -6.85 -12.86
CA GLU A 5 -5.56 -6.86 -11.50
C GLU A 5 -4.79 -5.81 -10.69
N TYR A 6 -5.48 -5.10 -9.79
CA TYR A 6 -4.88 -4.06 -8.94
C TYR A 6 -5.19 -4.34 -7.48
N ARG A 7 -4.21 -4.08 -6.62
CA ARG A 7 -4.33 -4.19 -5.16
C ARG A 7 -3.82 -2.89 -4.53
N ILE A 8 -4.60 -2.33 -3.60
CA ILE A 8 -4.26 -1.09 -2.88
C ILE A 8 -4.11 -1.45 -1.42
N VAL A 9 -2.98 -1.11 -0.82
CA VAL A 9 -2.68 -1.39 0.58
C VAL A 9 -2.54 -0.08 1.34
N ASP A 10 -3.43 0.14 2.31
CA ASP A 10 -3.39 1.32 3.17
C ASP A 10 -2.34 1.14 4.28
N LEU A 11 -1.46 2.12 4.45
CA LEU A 11 -0.36 2.17 5.43
C LEU A 11 -0.70 2.92 6.73
N ASP A 12 -1.99 3.19 6.97
CA ASP A 12 -2.40 4.05 8.09
C ASP A 12 -2.42 3.30 9.43
N GLU A 13 -1.42 3.56 10.28
CA GLU A 13 -1.28 3.02 11.66
C GLU A 13 -2.34 3.55 12.67
N GLY A 14 -3.32 4.36 12.25
CA GLY A 14 -4.08 5.22 13.17
C GLY A 14 -5.56 4.90 13.40
N GLY A 15 -6.14 3.84 12.83
CA GLY A 15 -7.59 3.64 12.83
C GLY A 15 -8.06 2.33 13.45
N PHE A 16 -8.64 2.39 14.66
CA PHE A 16 -9.27 1.29 15.42
C PHE A 16 -10.41 0.53 14.69
N LEU A 17 -10.62 0.75 13.38
CA LEU A 17 -11.72 0.20 12.58
C LEU A 17 -11.31 -0.49 11.28
N ARG A 18 -10.03 -0.53 10.91
CA ARG A 18 -9.56 -1.41 9.85
C ARG A 18 -8.21 -1.96 10.24
N LYS A 19 -8.15 -3.27 10.43
CA LYS A 19 -6.90 -4.04 10.49
C LYS A 19 -6.21 -3.81 9.15
N GLY A 20 -5.41 -2.76 9.03
CA GLY A 20 -4.49 -2.60 7.91
C GLY A 20 -3.68 -3.88 7.85
N GLU A 21 -3.61 -4.51 6.67
CA GLU A 21 -2.65 -5.59 6.49
C GLU A 21 -1.27 -4.98 6.67
N GLU A 22 -0.64 -5.30 7.80
CA GLU A 22 0.73 -4.91 8.09
C GLU A 22 1.61 -5.59 7.03
N LEU A 23 2.19 -4.80 6.13
CA LEU A 23 3.06 -5.32 5.07
C LEU A 23 4.35 -5.84 5.71
N SER A 24 4.46 -7.16 5.83
CA SER A 24 5.70 -7.82 6.20
C SER A 24 6.58 -8.08 4.97
N GLU A 25 7.89 -8.26 5.20
CA GLU A 25 8.82 -8.67 4.15
C GLU A 25 8.41 -9.99 3.49
N ASP A 26 7.95 -10.96 4.28
CA ASP A 26 7.45 -12.24 3.79
C ASP A 26 6.26 -12.07 2.83
N MET A 27 5.31 -11.20 3.19
CA MET A 27 4.14 -10.91 2.35
C MET A 27 4.54 -10.22 1.04
N LEU A 28 5.51 -9.31 1.08
CA LEU A 28 6.03 -8.66 -0.13
C LEU A 28 6.77 -9.65 -1.04
N ASN A 29 7.51 -10.60 -0.46
CA ASN A 29 8.16 -11.68 -1.23
C ASN A 29 7.12 -12.59 -1.89
N GLU A 30 6.08 -13.03 -1.16
CA GLU A 30 4.97 -13.81 -1.73
C GLU A 30 4.27 -13.08 -2.88
N TRP A 31 4.12 -11.76 -2.77
CA TRP A 31 3.51 -10.94 -3.81
C TRP A 31 4.40 -10.82 -5.04
N GLY A 32 5.72 -10.72 -4.84
CA GLY A 32 6.69 -10.82 -5.92
C GLY A 32 6.60 -12.14 -6.68
N ASP A 33 6.46 -13.26 -5.96
CA ASP A 33 6.27 -14.60 -6.54
C ASP A 33 4.95 -14.71 -7.34
N GLU A 34 3.92 -13.97 -6.93
CA GLU A 34 2.62 -13.87 -7.61
C GLU A 34 2.59 -12.87 -8.79
N GLU A 35 3.75 -12.33 -9.19
CA GLU A 35 3.92 -11.33 -10.25
C GLU A 35 3.24 -9.98 -9.95
N TRP A 36 3.02 -9.66 -8.67
CA TRP A 36 2.60 -8.32 -8.27
C TRP A 36 3.79 -7.36 -8.32
N GLU A 37 3.63 -6.26 -9.04
CA GLU A 37 4.61 -5.19 -9.12
C GLU A 37 4.06 -3.91 -8.47
N LEU A 38 4.90 -3.23 -7.69
CA LEU A 38 4.58 -1.91 -7.14
C LEU A 38 4.55 -0.89 -8.29
N VAL A 39 3.45 -0.15 -8.38
CA VAL A 39 3.22 0.83 -9.45
C VAL A 39 3.45 2.24 -8.96
N THR A 40 2.90 2.56 -7.79
CA THR A 40 2.97 3.90 -7.20
C THR A 40 2.65 3.85 -5.72
N GLU A 41 3.10 4.89 -5.03
CA GLU A 41 2.69 5.23 -3.68
C GLU A 41 1.64 6.34 -3.77
N LEU A 42 0.60 6.26 -2.95
CA LEU A 42 -0.38 7.34 -2.81
C LEU A 42 0.02 8.20 -1.61
N PRO A 43 0.34 9.49 -1.83
CA PRO A 43 0.68 10.38 -0.74
C PRO A 43 -0.55 10.63 0.12
N GLY A 44 -0.35 10.72 1.42
CA GLY A 44 -1.30 11.33 2.32
C GLY A 44 -0.62 12.20 3.35
N SER A 45 -1.42 12.72 4.27
CA SER A 45 -0.98 13.69 5.27
C SER A 45 -1.24 13.12 6.66
N LYS A 46 -0.16 12.90 7.43
CA LYS A 46 -0.27 12.70 8.87
C LYS A 46 0.08 13.99 9.59
N THR A 47 -0.71 14.36 10.60
CA THR A 47 -0.40 15.50 11.47
C THR A 47 0.58 15.01 12.54
N GLY A 48 1.84 15.45 12.48
CA GLY A 48 2.83 15.11 13.49
C GLY A 48 2.54 15.79 14.84
N LEU A 49 3.21 15.33 15.91
CA LEU A 49 3.08 15.86 17.28
C LEU A 49 3.37 17.37 17.40
N SER A 50 4.03 17.96 16.41
CA SER A 50 4.36 19.39 16.30
C SER A 50 3.30 20.23 15.56
N GLY A 51 2.17 19.63 15.17
CA GLY A 51 1.10 20.30 14.42
C GLY A 51 1.43 20.62 12.96
N ARG A 52 2.62 20.23 12.47
CA ARG A 52 2.98 20.34 11.06
C ARG A 52 2.55 19.08 10.30
N PRO A 53 1.88 19.21 9.14
CA PRO A 53 1.58 18.06 8.30
C PRO A 53 2.89 17.51 7.71
N VAL A 54 3.10 16.21 7.89
CA VAL A 54 4.17 15.47 7.24
C VAL A 54 3.53 14.68 6.10
N THR A 55 4.05 14.86 4.88
CA THR A 55 3.68 14.01 3.75
C THR A 55 4.28 12.63 3.99
N VAL A 56 3.41 11.63 4.09
CA VAL A 56 3.78 10.23 4.20
C VAL A 56 3.05 9.45 3.11
N ALA A 57 3.62 8.34 2.65
CA ALA A 57 2.86 7.42 1.82
C ALA A 57 1.74 6.82 2.69
N ASN A 58 0.48 7.04 2.27
CA ASN A 58 -0.69 6.51 2.96
C ASN A 58 -1.17 5.20 2.35
N ALA A 59 -0.80 4.90 1.11
CA ALA A 59 -1.10 3.62 0.50
C ALA A 59 -0.08 3.24 -0.58
N LEU A 60 0.04 1.95 -0.85
CA LEU A 60 0.82 1.37 -1.94
C LEU A 60 -0.12 0.73 -2.97
N VAL A 61 0.14 0.95 -4.25
CA VAL A 61 -0.64 0.37 -5.34
C VAL A 61 0.20 -0.64 -6.10
N PHE A 62 -0.28 -1.88 -6.12
CA PHE A 62 0.31 -2.99 -6.85
C PHE A 62 -0.57 -3.39 -8.04
N LYS A 63 0.04 -3.93 -9.10
CA LYS A 63 -0.69 -4.53 -10.21
C LYS A 63 -0.09 -5.88 -10.61
N ARG A 64 -0.87 -6.72 -11.28
CA ARG A 64 -0.37 -7.91 -11.99
C ARG A 64 -1.21 -8.19 -13.25
N PRO A 65 -0.69 -8.93 -14.23
CA PRO A 65 -1.49 -9.39 -15.36
C PRO A 65 -2.63 -10.29 -14.88
N LYS A 66 -3.86 -10.01 -15.33
CA LYS A 66 -5.02 -10.85 -15.04
C LYS A 66 -4.98 -12.07 -15.95
N LYS A 67 -4.81 -13.25 -15.36
CA LYS A 67 -4.90 -14.55 -16.04
C LYS A 67 -6.32 -14.81 -16.56
#